data_AF-A0A4R4PA56-F1
#
_entry.id   AF-A0A4R4PA56-F1
#
_cell.length_a   1.000
_cell.length_b   1.000
_cell.length_c   1.000
_cell.angle_alpha   90.00
_cell.angle_beta   90.00
_cell.angle_gamma   90.00
#
_symmetry.space_group_name_H-M   'P 1'
#
loop_
_entity.id
_entity.type
_entity.pdbx_description
1 polymer ?
#
loop_
_entity_poly.entity_id
_entity_poly.type
_entity_poly.pdbx_seq_one_letter_code
_entity_poly.pdbx_strand_id
1 'polypeptide(L)'
;MRWIEPKNLNVGAPASSITVHLDRLAQEVIREGWKAVPRYEGPCPLLRVFDPAIPDFGESISLVPGTTPDIWWYRSSAGEDLAPHTRPGLAAERITRILLPYVTAVLAAQTHRWQTSDVPISVPRPYTGQPHAKTIAGLQERTGVICWWGTHTGEWWALVPGGTQWKIVSAPDPEALVQAVFKSRVRR
;
A
#
# COMPACT_ATOMS: atom_id res chain seq x y z
N MET A 1 -1.75 33.83 -1.60
CA MET A 1 -2.23 32.50 -2.07
C MET A 1 -3.69 32.38 -1.67
N ARG A 2 -4.57 32.22 -2.66
CA ARG A 2 -6.03 32.40 -2.52
C ARG A 2 -6.65 31.04 -2.19
N TRP A 3 -7.17 30.90 -0.97
CA TRP A 3 -7.96 29.75 -0.53
C TRP A 3 -9.20 29.65 -1.43
N ILE A 4 -9.29 28.58 -2.22
CA ILE A 4 -10.47 28.30 -3.04
C ILE A 4 -11.46 27.60 -2.11
N GLU A 5 -12.47 28.36 -1.71
CA GLU A 5 -13.61 27.88 -0.95
C GLU A 5 -14.30 26.75 -1.74
N PRO A 6 -14.42 25.53 -1.17
CA PRO A 6 -15.11 24.45 -1.85
C PRO A 6 -16.61 24.77 -1.87
N LYS A 7 -17.11 25.12 -3.06
CA LYS A 7 -18.53 25.26 -3.36
C LYS A 7 -19.31 24.02 -2.92
N ASN A 8 -20.18 24.21 -1.94
CA ASN A 8 -21.44 23.49 -1.71
C ASN A 8 -21.46 22.01 -2.11
N LEU A 9 -20.97 21.15 -1.21
CA LEU A 9 -21.33 19.73 -1.16
C LEU A 9 -22.80 19.61 -0.74
N ASN A 10 -23.75 19.72 -1.67
CA ASN A 10 -25.13 19.33 -1.44
C ASN A 10 -25.83 18.97 -2.75
N VAL A 11 -25.65 17.72 -3.21
CA VAL A 11 -26.68 16.97 -3.95
C VAL A 11 -26.53 15.47 -3.63
N GLY A 12 -27.45 14.92 -2.84
CA GLY A 12 -28.08 13.65 -3.23
C GLY A 12 -28.00 12.42 -2.32
N ALA A 13 -27.15 12.35 -1.30
CA ALA A 13 -27.14 11.19 -0.39
C ALA A 13 -27.21 11.65 1.07
N PRO A 14 -28.19 11.20 1.87
CA PRO A 14 -28.12 11.43 3.31
C PRO A 14 -26.83 10.79 3.84
N ALA A 15 -26.19 11.38 4.85
CA ALA A 15 -24.97 10.85 5.45
C ALA A 15 -25.11 9.35 5.83
N SER A 16 -26.33 8.92 6.15
CA SER A 16 -26.70 7.52 6.37
C SER A 16 -26.50 6.59 5.16
N SER A 17 -26.68 7.08 3.93
CA SER A 17 -26.42 6.30 2.71
C SER A 17 -24.92 6.14 2.47
N ILE A 18 -24.13 7.19 2.72
CA ILE A 18 -22.67 7.14 2.61
C ILE A 18 -22.08 6.12 3.58
N THR A 19 -22.49 6.18 4.86
CA THR A 19 -22.00 5.24 5.88
C THR A 19 -22.41 3.80 5.56
N VAL A 20 -23.62 3.57 5.03
CA VAL A 20 -24.05 2.22 4.61
C VAL A 20 -23.15 1.65 3.50
N HIS A 21 -22.74 2.48 2.52
CA HIS A 21 -21.81 2.04 1.48
C HIS A 21 -20.41 1.77 2.05
N LEU A 22 -19.92 2.61 2.96
CA LEU A 22 -18.64 2.41 3.62
C LEU A 22 -18.65 1.15 4.52
N ASP A 23 -19.76 0.84 5.19
CA ASP A 23 -19.93 -0.39 5.97
C ASP A 23 -19.91 -1.63 5.07
N ARG A 24 -20.54 -1.57 3.90
CA ARG A 24 -20.47 -2.66 2.90
C ARG A 24 -19.04 -2.89 2.42
N LEU A 25 -18.30 -1.81 2.15
CA LEU A 25 -16.89 -1.91 1.84
C LEU A 25 -16.11 -2.53 2.99
N ALA A 26 -16.37 -2.10 4.23
CA ALA A 26 -15.68 -2.61 5.43
C ALA A 26 -15.79 -4.13 5.55
N GLN A 27 -16.96 -4.70 5.28
CA GLN A 27 -17.12 -6.16 5.27
C GLN A 27 -16.23 -6.84 4.23
N GLU A 28 -16.12 -6.28 3.03
CA GLU A 28 -15.29 -6.85 1.97
C GLU A 28 -13.79 -6.74 2.28
N VAL A 29 -13.30 -5.61 2.78
CA VAL A 29 -11.88 -5.51 3.17
C VAL A 29 -11.52 -6.39 4.37
N ILE A 30 -12.45 -6.58 5.32
CA ILE A 30 -12.28 -7.55 6.41
C ILE A 30 -12.17 -8.98 5.88
N ARG A 31 -12.98 -9.34 4.88
CA ARG A 31 -12.92 -10.65 4.21
C ARG A 31 -11.59 -10.88 3.51
N GLU A 32 -10.96 -9.82 2.97
CA GLU A 32 -9.61 -9.85 2.38
C GLU A 32 -8.49 -9.82 3.44
N GLY A 33 -8.82 -9.86 4.75
CA GLY A 33 -7.85 -9.94 5.85
C GLY A 33 -7.39 -8.59 6.41
N TRP A 34 -7.94 -7.48 5.93
CA TRP A 34 -7.59 -6.14 6.40
C TRP A 34 -8.43 -5.73 7.61
N LYS A 35 -7.86 -4.87 8.47
CA LYS A 35 -8.63 -4.20 9.51
C LYS A 35 -9.29 -2.96 8.93
N ALA A 36 -10.58 -2.78 9.20
CA ALA A 36 -11.36 -1.63 8.80
C ALA A 36 -11.86 -0.87 10.03
N VAL A 37 -11.59 0.44 10.10
CA VAL A 37 -12.00 1.32 11.19
C VAL A 37 -12.83 2.47 10.61
N PRO A 38 -14.15 2.48 10.85
CA PRO A 38 -15.01 3.60 10.51
C PRO A 38 -14.56 4.90 11.17
N ARG A 39 -14.60 6.00 10.41
CA ARG A 39 -14.43 7.37 10.90
C ARG A 39 -15.53 8.23 10.28
N TYR A 40 -16.71 8.16 10.86
CA TYR A 40 -17.91 8.84 10.34
C TYR A 40 -18.17 10.18 11.02
N GLU A 41 -17.41 10.48 12.08
CA GLU A 41 -17.44 11.76 12.75
C GLU A 41 -16.86 12.85 11.83
N GLY A 42 -17.66 13.87 11.55
CA GLY A 42 -17.26 15.03 10.76
C GLY A 42 -17.91 15.11 9.37
N PRO A 43 -17.54 16.14 8.58
CA PRO A 43 -18.21 16.46 7.32
C PRO A 43 -17.91 15.46 6.19
N CYS A 44 -16.85 14.66 6.34
CA CYS A 44 -16.40 13.69 5.33
C CYS A 44 -16.25 12.30 5.97
N PRO A 45 -17.33 11.48 6.00
CA PRO A 45 -17.24 10.11 6.47
C PRO A 45 -16.22 9.31 5.65
N LEU A 46 -15.33 8.60 6.33
CA LEU A 46 -14.32 7.77 5.70
C LEU A 46 -14.12 6.44 6.42
N LEU A 47 -13.52 5.49 5.71
CA LEU A 47 -13.13 4.18 6.23
C LEU A 47 -11.60 4.06 6.21
N ARG A 48 -10.99 3.85 7.37
CA ARG A 48 -9.54 3.59 7.48
C ARG A 48 -9.30 2.09 7.36
N VAL A 49 -8.51 1.68 6.36
CA VAL A 49 -8.17 0.28 6.06
C VAL A 49 -6.67 0.08 6.27
N PHE A 50 -6.25 -0.96 6.99
CA PHE A 50 -4.84 -1.22 7.28
C PHE A 50 -4.59 -2.67 7.69
N ASP A 51 -3.32 -3.10 7.66
CA ASP A 51 -2.93 -4.42 8.17
C ASP A 51 -2.79 -4.35 9.70
N PRO A 52 -3.44 -5.25 10.48
CA PRO A 52 -3.42 -5.18 11.94
C PRO A 52 -2.01 -5.29 12.56
N ALA A 53 -1.04 -5.91 11.88
CA ALA A 53 0.35 -5.99 12.32
C ALA A 53 1.12 -4.66 12.10
N ILE A 54 0.60 -3.76 11.26
CA ILE A 54 1.22 -2.46 10.94
C ILE A 54 0.13 -1.37 10.92
N PRO A 55 -0.41 -0.99 12.09
CA PRO A 55 -1.56 -0.08 12.17
C PRO A 55 -1.32 1.31 11.59
N ASP A 56 -0.06 1.75 11.57
CA ASP A 56 0.33 3.07 11.05
C ASP A 56 0.27 3.15 9.52
N PHE A 57 0.36 2.01 8.82
CA PHE A 57 0.36 1.94 7.37
C PHE A 57 -0.96 1.42 6.82
N GLY A 58 -1.63 2.24 6.00
CA GLY A 58 -2.93 1.89 5.42
C GLY A 58 -3.48 2.97 4.49
N GLU A 59 -4.75 2.83 4.14
CA GLU A 59 -5.47 3.70 3.22
C GLU A 59 -6.72 4.29 3.89
N SER A 60 -7.08 5.52 3.52
CA SER A 60 -8.33 6.15 3.93
C SER A 60 -9.26 6.27 2.73
N ILE A 61 -10.42 5.63 2.82
CA ILE A 61 -11.38 5.53 1.73
C ILE A 61 -12.55 6.45 1.99
N SER A 62 -12.86 7.31 1.05
CA SER A 62 -14.04 8.18 1.08
C SER A 62 -15.01 7.79 -0.03
N LEU A 63 -16.26 8.23 0.07
CA LEU A 63 -17.24 8.11 -0.99
C LEU A 63 -17.44 9.46 -1.67
N VAL A 64 -17.32 9.52 -3.00
CA VAL A 64 -17.44 10.76 -3.78
C VAL A 64 -18.42 10.59 -4.93
N PRO A 65 -19.13 11.66 -5.35
CA PRO A 65 -19.99 11.58 -6.52
C PRO A 65 -19.15 11.33 -7.78
N GLY A 66 -19.62 10.42 -8.63
CA GLY A 66 -19.04 10.15 -9.95
C GLY A 66 -19.55 11.10 -11.02
N THR A 67 -19.14 10.86 -12.26
CA THR A 67 -19.63 11.57 -13.45
C THR A 67 -21.04 11.15 -13.86
N THR A 68 -21.43 9.92 -13.52
CA THR A 68 -22.80 9.42 -13.72
C THR A 68 -23.67 9.82 -12.52
N PRO A 69 -24.86 10.42 -12.74
CA PRO A 69 -25.81 10.68 -11.66
C PRO A 69 -26.08 9.42 -10.83
N ASP A 70 -26.21 9.58 -9.51
CA ASP A 70 -26.51 8.54 -8.52
C ASP A 70 -25.45 7.42 -8.35
N ILE A 71 -24.37 7.45 -9.13
CA ILE A 71 -23.22 6.56 -8.95
C ILE A 71 -22.14 7.29 -8.16
N TRP A 72 -21.89 6.79 -6.96
CA TRP A 72 -20.77 7.23 -6.15
C TRP A 72 -19.60 6.26 -6.29
N TRP A 73 -18.41 6.76 -6.06
CA TRP A 73 -17.16 6.01 -6.15
C TRP A 73 -16.47 5.94 -4.81
N TYR A 74 -15.94 4.77 -4.48
CA TYR A 74 -14.94 4.63 -3.44
C TYR A 74 -13.65 5.26 -3.96
N ARG A 75 -13.15 6.27 -3.25
CA ARG A 75 -11.94 7.01 -3.62
C ARG A 75 -10.89 6.87 -2.52
N SER A 76 -9.65 6.61 -2.93
CA SER A 76 -8.50 6.55 -2.02
C SER A 76 -8.05 7.95 -1.58
N SER A 77 -7.23 8.03 -0.52
CA SER A 77 -6.61 9.30 -0.11
C SER A 77 -5.66 9.87 -1.16
N ALA A 78 -5.13 9.02 -2.04
CA ALA A 78 -4.34 9.42 -3.20
C ALA A 78 -5.19 10.01 -4.34
N GLY A 79 -6.52 10.02 -4.22
CA GLY A 79 -7.45 10.55 -5.22
C GLY A 79 -7.82 9.57 -6.34
N GLU A 80 -7.44 8.29 -6.22
CA GLU A 80 -7.77 7.26 -7.20
C GLU A 80 -9.19 6.74 -7.01
N ASP A 81 -9.95 6.66 -8.10
CA ASP A 81 -11.31 6.08 -8.11
C ASP A 81 -11.24 4.55 -8.20
N LEU A 82 -11.51 3.90 -7.07
CA LEU A 82 -11.33 2.46 -6.90
C LEU A 82 -12.47 1.68 -7.53
N ALA A 83 -13.73 1.95 -7.19
CA ALA A 83 -14.87 1.30 -7.81
C ALA A 83 -16.16 2.07 -7.50
N PRO A 84 -17.23 1.87 -8.29
CA PRO A 84 -18.54 2.39 -7.92
C PRO A 84 -19.04 1.74 -6.61
N HIS A 85 -19.90 2.44 -5.87
CA HIS A 85 -20.48 2.02 -4.59
C HIS A 85 -21.19 0.66 -4.67
N THR A 86 -21.68 0.31 -5.86
CA THR A 86 -22.38 -0.93 -6.19
C THR A 86 -21.47 -2.15 -6.24
N ARG A 87 -20.15 -1.94 -6.29
CA ARG A 87 -19.13 -3.00 -6.41
C ARG A 87 -18.10 -2.93 -5.26
N PRO A 88 -18.51 -3.08 -3.99
CA PRO A 88 -17.61 -3.02 -2.85
C PRO A 88 -16.51 -4.10 -2.90
N GLY A 89 -16.79 -5.29 -3.42
CA GLY A 89 -15.78 -6.34 -3.58
C GLY A 89 -14.65 -5.92 -4.53
N LEU A 90 -14.98 -5.28 -5.65
CA LEU A 90 -13.96 -4.77 -6.59
C LEU A 90 -13.11 -3.65 -5.96
N ALA A 91 -13.72 -2.81 -5.11
CA ALA A 91 -12.97 -1.82 -4.34
C ALA A 91 -11.99 -2.50 -3.37
N ALA A 92 -12.44 -3.50 -2.62
CA ALA A 92 -11.59 -4.25 -1.68
C ALA A 92 -10.42 -4.96 -2.39
N GLU A 93 -10.65 -5.57 -3.55
CA GLU A 93 -9.59 -6.17 -4.37
C GLU A 93 -8.54 -5.13 -4.79
N ARG A 94 -8.97 -3.94 -5.24
CA ARG A 94 -8.06 -2.85 -5.63
C ARG A 94 -7.28 -2.30 -4.43
N ILE A 95 -7.93 -2.10 -3.29
CA ILE A 95 -7.28 -1.69 -2.04
C ILE A 95 -6.20 -2.70 -1.66
N THR A 96 -6.54 -4.00 -1.67
CA THR A 96 -5.60 -5.08 -1.38
C THR A 96 -4.41 -5.05 -2.32
N ARG A 97 -4.67 -4.92 -3.63
CA ARG A 97 -3.61 -4.84 -4.65
C ARG A 97 -2.66 -3.67 -4.42
N ILE A 98 -3.17 -2.53 -3.96
CA ILE A 98 -2.36 -1.33 -3.68
C ILE A 98 -1.54 -1.53 -2.40
N LEU A 99 -2.16 -1.99 -1.32
CA LEU A 99 -1.53 -2.03 0.01
C LEU A 99 -0.60 -3.23 0.24
N LEU A 100 -0.94 -4.40 -0.32
CA LEU A 100 -0.24 -5.66 -0.06
C LEU A 100 1.27 -5.60 -0.36
N PRO A 101 1.73 -4.99 -1.47
CA PRO A 101 3.15 -4.71 -1.72
C PRO A 101 3.91 -4.10 -0.54
N TYR A 102 3.34 -3.05 0.06
CA TYR A 102 4.01 -2.25 1.08
C TYR A 102 3.98 -2.94 2.44
N VAL A 103 2.85 -3.54 2.81
CA VAL A 103 2.73 -4.35 4.03
C VAL A 103 3.71 -5.52 4.01
N THR A 104 3.79 -6.24 2.88
CA THR A 104 4.75 -7.33 2.70
C THR A 104 6.18 -6.85 2.91
N ALA A 105 6.51 -5.66 2.40
CA ALA A 105 7.84 -5.09 2.55
C ALA A 105 8.19 -4.72 4.00
N VAL A 106 7.25 -4.13 4.72
CA VAL A 106 7.45 -3.76 6.12
C VAL A 106 7.59 -5.01 7.01
N LEU A 107 6.74 -6.02 6.83
CA LEU A 107 6.80 -7.26 7.62
C LEU A 107 8.11 -8.03 7.41
N ALA A 108 8.60 -8.08 6.18
CA ALA A 108 9.89 -8.70 5.90
C ALA A 108 11.07 -7.92 6.46
N ALA A 109 11.03 -6.57 6.42
CA ALA A 109 12.05 -5.75 7.06
C ALA A 109 12.08 -5.97 8.59
N GLN A 110 10.92 -6.11 9.23
CA GLN A 110 10.81 -6.43 10.66
C GLN A 110 11.38 -7.81 10.98
N THR A 111 11.00 -8.83 10.20
CA THR A 111 11.49 -10.21 10.36
C THR A 111 13.01 -10.29 10.21
N HIS A 112 13.55 -9.60 9.21
CA HIS A 112 14.98 -9.54 8.97
C HIS A 112 15.73 -8.86 10.12
N ARG A 113 15.16 -7.78 10.68
CA ARG A 113 15.72 -7.11 11.87
C ARG A 113 15.81 -8.06 13.07
N TRP A 114 14.80 -8.90 13.29
CA TRP A 114 14.84 -9.87 14.38
C TRP A 114 15.89 -10.96 14.14
N GLN A 115 16.07 -11.42 12.90
CA GLN A 115 17.11 -12.41 12.56
C GLN A 115 18.54 -11.84 12.68
N THR A 116 18.76 -10.57 12.34
CA THR A 116 20.08 -9.94 12.50
C THR A 116 20.39 -9.52 13.94
N SER A 117 19.38 -9.40 14.80
CA SER A 117 19.57 -9.06 16.22
C SER A 117 20.22 -10.20 17.02
N ASP A 118 20.16 -11.45 16.53
CA ASP A 118 20.88 -12.61 17.11
C ASP A 118 22.37 -12.65 16.72
N VAL A 119 22.84 -11.72 15.88
CA VAL A 119 24.27 -11.56 15.54
C VAL A 119 24.81 -10.36 16.32
N PRO A 120 25.93 -10.50 17.08
CA PRO A 120 26.53 -9.38 17.80
C PRO A 120 26.80 -8.22 16.85
N ILE A 121 26.38 -7.02 17.27
CA ILE A 121 26.46 -5.75 16.53
C ILE A 121 27.83 -5.62 15.84
N SER A 122 27.87 -6.01 14.58
CA SER A 122 29.04 -5.84 13.73
C SER A 122 28.99 -4.40 13.24
N VAL A 123 29.88 -3.57 13.79
CA VAL A 123 30.42 -2.26 13.35
C VAL A 123 29.46 -1.41 12.49
N PRO A 124 29.19 -0.13 12.83
CA PRO A 124 28.38 0.75 11.99
C PRO A 124 28.86 0.69 10.54
N ARG A 125 28.07 0.08 9.64
CA ARG A 125 28.37 0.14 8.21
C ARG A 125 28.39 1.62 7.85
N PRO A 126 29.48 2.12 7.23
CA PRO A 126 29.57 3.52 6.90
C PRO A 126 28.36 3.90 6.05
N TYR A 127 27.60 4.86 6.56
CA TYR A 127 26.45 5.44 5.88
C TYR A 127 26.95 6.13 4.62
N THR A 128 27.02 5.39 3.52
CA THR A 128 27.21 6.00 2.21
C THR A 128 25.86 6.58 1.82
N GLY A 129 25.68 7.88 2.03
CA GLY A 129 24.58 8.68 1.49
C GLY A 129 24.64 8.78 -0.05
N GLN A 130 24.92 7.67 -0.73
CA GLN A 130 24.92 7.59 -2.17
C GLN A 130 23.48 7.80 -2.66
N PRO A 131 23.27 8.65 -3.67
CA PRO A 131 21.99 8.73 -4.35
C PRO A 131 21.69 7.38 -5.05
N HIS A 132 20.96 6.50 -4.36
CA HIS A 132 20.57 5.20 -4.90
C HIS A 132 19.58 5.31 -6.06
N ALA A 133 19.01 6.49 -6.32
CA ALA A 133 17.98 6.71 -7.34
C ALA A 133 18.38 6.18 -8.74
N LYS A 134 19.62 6.41 -9.20
CA LYS A 134 20.09 5.89 -10.49
C LYS A 134 20.17 4.36 -10.51
N THR A 135 20.68 3.77 -9.44
CA THR A 135 20.78 2.31 -9.30
C THR A 135 19.41 1.66 -9.15
N ILE A 136 18.49 2.29 -8.41
CA ILE A 136 17.08 1.85 -8.29
C ILE A 136 16.43 1.85 -9.67
N ALA A 137 16.55 2.94 -10.44
CA ALA A 137 15.98 3.02 -11.78
C ALA A 137 16.55 1.92 -12.70
N GLY A 138 17.87 1.72 -12.71
CA GLY A 138 18.50 0.66 -13.50
C GLY A 138 18.09 -0.75 -13.06
N LEU A 139 17.90 -0.98 -11.75
CA LEU A 139 17.40 -2.26 -11.24
C LEU A 139 15.95 -2.50 -11.66
N GLN A 140 15.09 -1.48 -11.56
CA GLN A 140 13.68 -1.57 -11.95
C GLN A 140 13.54 -1.81 -13.45
N GLU A 141 14.33 -1.15 -14.29
CA GLU A 141 14.36 -1.37 -15.74
C GLU A 141 14.79 -2.81 -16.10
N ARG A 142 15.86 -3.30 -15.48
CA ARG A 142 16.40 -4.65 -15.74
C ARG A 142 15.50 -5.79 -15.27
N THR A 143 14.79 -5.59 -14.16
CA THR A 143 14.03 -6.65 -13.49
C THR A 143 12.52 -6.54 -13.71
N GLY A 144 12.01 -5.35 -14.01
CA GLY A 144 10.58 -5.06 -14.09
C GLY A 144 9.86 -5.18 -12.75
N VAL A 145 10.57 -5.11 -11.62
CA VAL A 145 9.97 -5.16 -10.28
C VAL A 145 10.31 -3.90 -9.49
N ILE A 146 9.51 -3.63 -8.45
CA ILE A 146 9.78 -2.52 -7.54
C ILE A 146 11.02 -2.88 -6.70
N CYS A 147 12.09 -2.10 -6.88
CA CYS A 147 13.33 -2.21 -6.11
C CYS A 147 13.54 -0.94 -5.26
N TRP A 148 14.17 -1.09 -4.09
CA TRP A 148 14.55 0.04 -3.24
C TRP A 148 15.78 -0.30 -2.38
N TRP A 149 16.42 0.73 -1.82
CA TRP A 149 17.46 0.59 -0.80
C TRP A 149 16.85 0.75 0.59
N GLY A 150 17.08 -0.22 1.48
CA GLY A 150 16.66 -0.15 2.88
C GLY A 150 17.69 0.61 3.70
N THR A 151 17.47 1.88 3.98
CA THR A 151 18.39 2.73 4.77
C THR A 151 18.68 2.16 6.16
N HIS A 152 17.68 1.53 6.78
CA HIS A 152 17.81 0.91 8.11
C HIS A 152 18.38 -0.50 8.09
N THR A 153 18.30 -1.21 6.96
CA THR A 153 18.86 -2.56 6.83
C THR A 153 20.25 -2.55 6.19
N GLY A 154 20.60 -1.49 5.46
CA GLY A 154 21.80 -1.43 4.64
C GLY A 154 21.82 -2.48 3.53
N GLU A 155 20.66 -2.77 2.94
CA GLU A 155 20.48 -3.81 1.91
C GLU A 155 19.58 -3.33 0.76
N TRP A 156 19.76 -3.94 -0.41
CA TRP A 156 18.88 -3.79 -1.56
C TRP A 156 17.71 -4.75 -1.44
N TRP A 157 16.51 -4.25 -1.72
CA TRP A 157 15.27 -5.00 -1.63
C TRP A 157 14.52 -4.95 -2.94
N ALA A 158 13.84 -6.04 -3.27
CA ALA A 158 12.96 -6.13 -4.42
C ALA A 158 11.67 -6.85 -4.06
N LEU A 159 10.55 -6.31 -4.55
CA LEU A 159 9.23 -6.90 -4.41
C LEU A 159 8.84 -7.58 -5.71
N VAL A 160 8.91 -8.90 -5.72
CA VAL A 160 8.66 -9.75 -6.88
C VAL A 160 7.18 -10.17 -6.92
N PRO A 161 6.44 -9.81 -7.98
CA PRO A 161 5.06 -10.24 -8.14
C PRO A 161 5.00 -11.75 -8.39
N GLY A 162 4.25 -12.46 -7.54
CA GLY A 162 4.10 -13.91 -7.53
C GLY A 162 2.66 -14.37 -7.81
N GLY A 163 1.89 -13.62 -8.62
CA GLY A 163 0.47 -13.93 -8.86
C GLY A 163 -0.38 -13.44 -7.69
N THR A 164 -0.98 -14.36 -6.93
CA THR A 164 -1.75 -14.04 -5.70
C THR A 164 -0.86 -13.78 -4.49
N GLN A 165 0.44 -14.06 -4.57
CA GLN A 165 1.39 -13.85 -3.48
C GLN A 165 2.51 -12.93 -3.93
N TRP A 166 2.81 -11.90 -3.14
CA TRP A 166 3.97 -11.05 -3.36
C TRP A 166 5.14 -11.61 -2.57
N LYS A 167 6.32 -11.70 -3.19
CA LYS A 167 7.53 -12.17 -2.52
C LYS A 167 8.56 -11.07 -2.49
N ILE A 168 9.08 -10.82 -1.30
CA ILE A 168 10.19 -9.90 -1.12
C ILE A 168 11.51 -10.65 -1.01
N VAL A 169 12.56 -10.09 -1.60
CA VAL A 169 13.93 -10.59 -1.53
C VAL A 169 14.87 -9.44 -1.17
N SER A 170 15.87 -9.71 -0.33
CA SER A 170 16.96 -8.77 -0.04
C SER A 170 18.31 -9.30 -0.53
N ALA A 171 19.24 -8.40 -0.77
CA ALA A 171 20.62 -8.70 -1.10
C ALA A 171 21.56 -7.55 -0.69
N PRO A 172 22.84 -7.82 -0.40
CA PRO A 172 23.80 -6.80 0.03
C PRO A 172 24.21 -5.84 -1.10
N ASP A 173 24.10 -6.26 -2.36
CA ASP A 173 24.48 -5.46 -3.54
C ASP A 173 23.45 -5.59 -4.69
N PRO A 174 23.46 -4.65 -5.67
CA PRO A 174 22.47 -4.63 -6.75
C PRO A 174 22.48 -5.89 -7.62
N GLU A 175 23.65 -6.48 -7.87
CA GLU A 175 23.77 -7.59 -8.82
C GLU A 175 23.29 -8.90 -8.17
N ALA A 176 23.62 -9.09 -6.89
CA ALA A 176 23.04 -10.15 -6.07
C ALA A 176 21.50 -10.02 -5.97
N LEU A 177 20.95 -8.80 -5.92
CA LEU A 177 19.51 -8.59 -5.94
C LEU A 177 18.87 -9.07 -7.25
N VAL A 178 19.48 -8.75 -8.40
CA VAL A 178 19.00 -9.20 -9.72
C VAL A 178 18.94 -10.74 -9.78
N GLN A 179 19.98 -11.41 -9.32
CA GLN A 179 20.02 -12.88 -9.26
C GLN A 179 18.93 -13.45 -8.33
N ALA A 180 18.73 -12.83 -7.16
CA ALA A 180 17.68 -13.22 -6.22
C ALA A 180 16.27 -13.07 -6.83
N VAL A 181 16.03 -11.98 -7.56
CA VAL A 181 14.77 -11.73 -8.28
C VAL A 181 14.54 -12.82 -9.33
N PHE A 182 15.51 -13.11 -10.20
CA PHE A 182 15.35 -14.15 -11.21
C PHE A 182 15.16 -15.54 -10.61
N LYS A 183 15.94 -15.92 -9.59
CA LYS A 183 15.79 -17.19 -8.88
C LYS A 183 14.40 -17.34 -8.25
N SER A 184 13.83 -16.25 -7.73
CA SER A 184 12.49 -16.26 -7.14
C SER A 184 11.38 -16.47 -8.17
N ARG A 185 11.59 -16.03 -9.42
CA ARG A 185 10.67 -16.24 -10.54
C ARG A 185 10.72 -17.64 -11.12
N VAL A 186 11.91 -18.26 -11.15
CA VAL A 186 12.13 -19.62 -11.69
C VAL A 186 11.61 -20.73 -10.77
N ARG A 187 11.52 -20.48 -9.45
CA ARG A 187 11.01 -21.45 -8.47
C ARG A 187 9.46 -21.58 -8.49
N ARG A 188 8.83 -21.36 -9.63
CA ARG A 188 7.39 -21.25 -9.78
C ARG A 188 6.87 -22.12 -10.91
#